data_AF-A0A846R3P1-F1
#
_entry.id   AF-A0A846R3P1-F1
#
_cell.length_a   1.000
_cell.length_b   1.000
_cell.length_c   1.000
_cell.angle_alpha   90.00
_cell.angle_beta   90.00
_cell.angle_gamma   90.00
#
_symmetry.space_group_name_H-M   'P 1'
#
loop_
_entity.id
_entity.type
_entity.pdbx_description
1 polymer ?
#
loop_
_entity_poly.entity_id
_entity_poly.type
_entity_poly.pdbx_seq_one_letter_code
_entity_poly.pdbx_strand_id
1 'polypeptide(L)'
;MIKFFRRIRQNLISKGKNVKYFKYAVGEIVLVVIGILIALQVNNWNEKQKQDAEFEIVLEQFYNAVKNDTEAFNAYENRIDEQIKLIDTLLIKPESFPIELLPHILGYLAVEDINNYISETNHHISNLKYNINNPKQNELSKQITSYVNLINKKMDLGLVDRINPLFYEIGIAEPSWNFNEIVNVNGIDNYYSQDDYSTLYDLVRTSRFQVILKTLRSYKISYLSTASNYYADGLSIMKLIKTYYPNVKLLYQDVGIIGTSINGYDDVGAKSTPLIQTDIENSIWEVDLYLKKGTVKFRCRDSWNQNWGGTSFPNGTAETDGDNILIEEGNYHIVLNLSENRYEFIKVDEK
;
A
#
# COMPACT_ATOMS: atom_id res chain seq x y z
N MET A 1 26.68 -29.54 -44.33
CA MET A 1 27.95 -29.88 -43.66
C MET A 1 28.26 -31.39 -43.62
N ILE A 2 27.34 -32.26 -43.19
CA ILE A 2 27.60 -33.72 -43.02
C ILE A 2 28.14 -34.41 -44.29
N LYS A 3 27.64 -34.06 -45.48
CA LYS A 3 28.10 -34.67 -46.75
C LYS A 3 29.54 -34.30 -47.14
N PHE A 4 30.02 -33.12 -46.72
CA PHE A 4 31.35 -32.62 -47.02
C PHE A 4 32.42 -33.33 -46.19
N PHE A 5 32.23 -33.38 -44.86
CA PHE A 5 33.11 -34.13 -43.94
C PHE A 5 33.09 -35.63 -44.23
N ARG A 6 31.93 -36.19 -44.61
CA ARG A 6 31.81 -37.59 -45.06
C ARG A 6 32.68 -37.89 -46.30
N ARG A 7 32.70 -37.01 -47.31
CA ARG A 7 33.54 -37.17 -48.51
C ARG A 7 35.03 -37.11 -48.18
N ILE A 8 35.45 -36.23 -47.28
CA ILE A 8 36.86 -36.12 -46.84
C ILE A 8 37.29 -37.42 -46.14
N ARG A 9 36.45 -37.96 -45.25
CA ARG A 9 36.71 -39.22 -44.54
C ARG A 9 36.85 -40.41 -45.49
N GLN A 10 35.92 -40.55 -46.44
CA GLN A 10 35.96 -41.61 -47.46
C GLN A 10 37.22 -41.52 -48.34
N ASN A 11 37.64 -40.30 -48.70
CA ASN A 11 38.89 -40.06 -49.44
C ASN A 11 40.17 -40.34 -48.63
N LEU A 12 40.13 -40.21 -47.29
CA LEU A 12 41.28 -40.51 -46.43
C LEU A 12 41.45 -42.01 -46.18
N ILE A 13 40.34 -42.75 -46.05
CA ILE A 13 40.33 -44.22 -45.93
C ILE A 13 40.81 -44.89 -47.22
N SER A 14 40.28 -44.46 -48.38
CA SER A 14 40.68 -45.02 -49.69
C SER A 14 42.15 -44.81 -50.04
N LYS A 15 42.84 -43.87 -49.37
CA LYS A 15 44.28 -43.61 -49.53
C LYS A 15 45.15 -44.25 -48.43
N GLY A 16 44.59 -45.11 -47.57
CA GLY A 16 45.31 -45.78 -46.48
C GLY A 16 45.78 -44.86 -45.34
N LYS A 17 45.25 -43.63 -45.24
CA LYS A 17 45.70 -42.60 -44.27
C LYS A 17 44.93 -42.67 -42.94
N ASN A 18 44.99 -43.82 -42.28
CA ASN A 18 44.16 -44.13 -41.10
C ASN A 18 44.36 -43.15 -39.92
N VAL A 19 45.59 -42.73 -39.62
CA VAL A 19 45.87 -41.74 -38.56
C VAL A 19 45.22 -40.38 -38.85
N LYS A 20 45.22 -39.93 -40.12
CA LYS A 20 44.57 -38.68 -40.51
C LYS A 20 43.06 -38.83 -40.42
N TYR A 21 42.50 -39.94 -40.91
CA TYR A 21 41.07 -40.24 -40.76
C TYR A 21 40.60 -40.14 -39.30
N PHE A 22 41.32 -40.75 -38.36
CA PHE A 22 40.98 -40.67 -36.93
C PHE A 22 41.03 -39.24 -36.38
N LYS A 23 42.06 -38.46 -36.69
CA LYS A 23 42.14 -37.04 -36.27
C LYS A 23 40.95 -36.21 -36.79
N TYR A 24 40.54 -36.43 -38.04
CA TYR A 24 39.40 -35.73 -38.64
C TYR A 24 38.06 -36.18 -38.05
N ALA A 25 37.86 -37.47 -37.80
CA ALA A 25 36.64 -38.00 -37.19
C ALA A 25 36.49 -37.53 -35.73
N VAL A 26 37.57 -37.50 -34.95
CA VAL A 26 37.59 -36.94 -33.60
C VAL A 26 37.27 -35.45 -33.63
N GLY A 27 37.85 -34.68 -34.57
CA GLY A 27 37.53 -33.26 -34.73
C GLY A 27 36.06 -32.99 -35.04
N GLU A 28 35.42 -33.82 -35.85
CA GLU A 28 33.97 -33.70 -36.16
C GLU A 28 33.11 -33.97 -34.93
N ILE A 29 33.43 -35.00 -34.14
CA ILE A 29 32.73 -35.29 -32.87
C ILE A 29 32.90 -34.14 -31.90
N VAL A 30 34.13 -33.63 -31.73
CA VAL A 30 34.40 -32.49 -30.84
C VAL A 30 33.61 -31.25 -31.26
N LEU A 31 33.52 -30.95 -32.57
CA LEU A 31 32.73 -29.82 -33.07
C LEU A 31 31.22 -30.00 -32.81
N VAL A 32 30.68 -31.21 -33.01
CA VAL A 32 29.27 -31.50 -32.70
C VAL A 32 29.01 -31.40 -31.19
N VAL A 33 29.90 -31.94 -30.36
CA VAL A 33 29.80 -31.85 -28.90
C VAL A 33 29.83 -30.39 -28.44
N ILE A 34 30.73 -29.56 -28.97
CA ILE A 34 30.77 -28.11 -28.68
C ILE A 34 29.44 -27.45 -29.10
N GLY A 35 28.91 -27.78 -30.28
CA GLY A 35 27.63 -27.25 -30.74
C GLY A 35 26.45 -27.59 -29.81
N ILE A 36 26.40 -28.84 -29.34
CA ILE A 36 25.39 -29.29 -28.36
C ILE A 36 25.56 -28.56 -27.03
N LEU A 37 26.80 -28.43 -26.52
CA LEU A 37 27.07 -27.74 -25.27
C LEU A 37 26.66 -26.25 -25.34
N ILE A 38 26.95 -25.56 -26.44
CA ILE A 38 26.52 -24.17 -26.65
C ILE A 38 24.99 -24.09 -26.68
N ALA A 39 24.31 -24.97 -27.42
CA ALA A 39 22.85 -24.98 -27.48
C ALA A 39 22.22 -25.20 -26.09
N LEU A 40 22.76 -26.14 -25.31
CA LEU A 40 22.33 -26.38 -23.93
C LEU A 40 22.59 -25.16 -23.02
N GLN A 41 23.75 -24.52 -23.14
CA GLN A 41 24.08 -23.32 -22.37
C GLN A 41 23.15 -22.15 -22.70
N VAL A 42 22.86 -21.91 -23.98
CA VAL A 42 21.92 -20.87 -24.42
C VAL A 42 20.52 -21.15 -23.88
N ASN A 43 20.05 -22.39 -23.97
CA ASN A 43 18.74 -22.77 -23.43
C ASN A 43 18.67 -22.57 -21.91
N ASN A 44 19.69 -23.00 -21.17
CA ASN A 44 19.76 -22.81 -19.71
C ASN A 44 19.82 -21.33 -19.32
N TRP A 45 20.52 -20.50 -20.11
CA TRP A 45 20.57 -19.05 -19.88
C TRP A 45 19.21 -18.39 -20.11
N ASN A 46 18.51 -18.75 -21.20
CA ASN A 46 17.17 -18.25 -21.47
C ASN A 46 16.16 -18.66 -20.38
N GLU A 47 16.22 -19.91 -19.93
CA GLU A 47 15.38 -20.40 -18.83
C GLU A 47 15.66 -19.64 -17.53
N LYS A 48 16.94 -19.37 -17.22
CA LYS A 48 17.31 -18.56 -16.06
C LYS A 48 16.76 -17.12 -16.16
N GLN A 49 16.89 -16.47 -17.32
CA GLN A 49 16.35 -15.13 -17.51
C GLN A 49 14.84 -15.09 -17.30
N LYS A 50 14.12 -16.09 -17.82
CA LYS A 50 12.68 -16.22 -17.61
C LYS A 50 12.32 -16.37 -16.13
N GLN A 51 13.05 -17.21 -15.40
CA GLN A 51 12.85 -17.39 -13.95
C GLN A 51 13.14 -16.12 -13.16
N ASP A 52 14.22 -15.40 -13.51
CA ASP A 52 14.57 -14.13 -12.85
C ASP A 52 13.50 -13.06 -13.12
N ALA A 53 12.96 -12.97 -14.35
CA ALA A 53 11.87 -12.06 -14.69
C ALA A 53 10.55 -12.42 -13.97
N GLU A 54 10.19 -13.71 -13.88
CA GLU A 54 9.02 -14.16 -13.13
C GLU A 54 9.15 -13.81 -11.64
N PHE A 55 10.34 -13.97 -11.05
CA PHE A 55 10.61 -13.58 -9.67
C PHE A 55 10.43 -12.07 -9.46
N GLU A 56 10.97 -11.23 -10.35
CA GLU A 56 10.84 -9.78 -10.26
C GLU A 56 9.38 -9.31 -10.37
N ILE A 57 8.58 -9.93 -11.25
CA ILE A 57 7.14 -9.62 -11.36
C ILE A 57 6.40 -9.92 -10.05
N VAL A 58 6.63 -11.10 -9.45
CA VAL A 58 5.98 -11.46 -8.18
C VAL A 58 6.48 -10.55 -7.04
N LEU A 59 7.76 -10.20 -7.06
CA LEU A 59 8.35 -9.29 -6.09
C LEU A 59 7.73 -7.88 -6.18
N GLU A 60 7.46 -7.40 -7.39
CA GLU A 60 6.78 -6.12 -7.60
C GLU A 60 5.34 -6.14 -7.08
N GLN A 61 4.59 -7.20 -7.35
CA GLN A 61 3.25 -7.37 -6.80
C GLN A 61 3.28 -7.39 -5.26
N PHE A 62 4.20 -8.16 -4.68
CA PHE A 62 4.41 -8.21 -3.24
C PHE A 62 4.77 -6.83 -2.66
N TYR A 63 5.68 -6.10 -3.31
CA TYR A 63 6.08 -4.76 -2.88
C TYR A 63 4.91 -3.78 -2.83
N ASN A 64 4.01 -3.84 -3.82
CA ASN A 64 2.81 -3.00 -3.84
C ASN A 64 1.78 -3.42 -2.79
N ALA A 65 1.63 -4.72 -2.54
CA ALA A 65 0.79 -5.20 -1.42
C ALA A 65 1.34 -4.69 -0.07
N VAL A 66 2.66 -4.77 0.14
CA VAL A 66 3.28 -4.22 1.36
C VAL A 66 3.10 -2.71 1.46
N LYS A 67 3.21 -1.96 0.35
CA LYS A 67 2.95 -0.51 0.35
C LYS A 67 1.53 -0.21 0.85
N ASN A 68 0.52 -0.91 0.34
CA ASN A 68 -0.87 -0.75 0.79
C ASN A 68 -1.04 -1.14 2.27
N ASP A 69 -0.46 -2.25 2.70
CA ASP A 69 -0.45 -2.67 4.11
C ASP A 69 0.16 -1.58 5.01
N THR A 70 1.31 -1.06 4.61
CA THR A 70 2.06 -0.04 5.35
C THR A 70 1.25 1.24 5.49
N GLU A 71 0.59 1.69 4.42
CA GLU A 71 -0.30 2.86 4.45
C GLU A 71 -1.51 2.64 5.37
N ALA A 72 -2.12 1.46 5.32
CA ALA A 72 -3.23 1.10 6.20
C ALA A 72 -2.79 1.11 7.67
N PHE A 73 -1.63 0.52 8.00
CA PHE A 73 -1.13 0.50 9.38
C PHE A 73 -0.76 1.89 9.90
N ASN A 74 -0.25 2.78 9.06
CA ASN A 74 -0.03 4.19 9.44
C ASN A 74 -1.36 4.91 9.73
N ALA A 75 -2.39 4.70 8.90
CA ALA A 75 -3.72 5.25 9.16
C ALA A 75 -4.32 4.71 10.46
N TYR A 76 -4.06 3.44 10.78
CA TYR A 76 -4.51 2.81 12.02
C TYR A 76 -3.78 3.39 13.24
N GLU A 77 -2.46 3.56 13.15
CA GLU A 77 -1.64 4.19 14.18
C GLU A 77 -2.19 5.58 14.52
N ASN A 78 -2.40 6.44 13.51
CA ASN A 78 -2.95 7.78 13.70
C ASN A 78 -4.34 7.78 14.35
N ARG A 79 -5.25 6.91 13.88
CA ARG A 79 -6.59 6.79 14.45
C ARG A 79 -6.56 6.33 15.91
N ILE A 80 -5.76 5.30 16.21
CA ILE A 80 -5.68 4.74 17.57
C ILE A 80 -5.08 5.78 18.53
N ASP A 81 -4.08 6.55 18.10
CA ASP A 81 -3.53 7.65 18.88
C ASP A 81 -4.60 8.71 19.22
N GLU A 82 -5.42 9.10 18.24
CA GLU A 82 -6.57 9.99 18.46
C GLU A 82 -7.62 9.38 19.41
N GLN A 83 -7.94 8.10 19.27
CA GLN A 83 -8.84 7.40 20.20
C GLN A 83 -8.29 7.42 21.64
N ILE A 84 -6.97 7.25 21.82
CA ILE A 84 -6.33 7.31 23.15
C ILE A 84 -6.47 8.73 23.74
N LYS A 85 -6.22 9.77 22.94
CA LYS A 85 -6.39 11.19 23.38
C LYS A 85 -7.83 11.49 23.79
N LEU A 86 -8.81 10.99 23.05
CA LEU A 86 -10.23 11.12 23.38
C LEU A 86 -10.59 10.39 24.67
N ILE A 87 -10.10 9.16 24.86
CA ILE A 87 -10.30 8.41 26.11
C ILE A 87 -9.67 9.15 27.29
N ASP A 88 -8.44 9.64 27.15
CA ASP A 88 -7.77 10.43 28.20
C ASP A 88 -8.57 11.67 28.58
N THR A 89 -9.14 12.35 27.59
CA THR A 89 -10.00 13.52 27.82
C THR A 89 -11.30 13.12 28.53
N LEU A 90 -11.96 12.02 28.15
CA LEU A 90 -13.17 11.53 28.82
C LEU A 90 -12.92 11.05 30.26
N LEU A 91 -11.73 10.53 30.54
CA LEU A 91 -11.34 10.09 31.89
C LEU A 91 -11.05 11.26 32.83
N ILE A 92 -10.54 12.38 32.30
CA ILE A 92 -10.10 13.54 33.09
C ILE A 92 -11.17 14.62 33.15
N LYS A 93 -11.79 14.93 32.00
CA LYS A 93 -12.64 16.11 31.80
C LYS A 93 -13.76 15.86 30.78
N PRO A 94 -14.69 14.91 31.03
CA PRO A 94 -15.75 14.57 30.07
C PRO A 94 -16.69 15.74 29.74
N GLU A 95 -16.78 16.76 30.59
CA GLU A 95 -17.56 17.98 30.35
C GLU A 95 -16.95 18.94 29.31
N SER A 96 -15.73 18.67 28.86
CA SER A 96 -15.09 19.48 27.81
C SER A 96 -15.66 19.23 26.42
N PHE A 97 -16.32 18.08 26.21
CA PHE A 97 -17.01 17.78 24.95
C PHE A 97 -18.42 18.36 24.95
N PRO A 98 -18.87 18.96 23.84
CA PRO A 98 -20.30 19.18 23.59
C PRO A 98 -21.07 17.86 23.75
N ILE A 99 -22.21 17.92 24.44
CA ILE A 99 -22.99 16.72 24.77
C ILE A 99 -23.48 16.01 23.51
N GLU A 100 -23.72 16.77 22.44
CA GLU A 100 -24.16 16.32 21.13
C GLU A 100 -23.10 15.46 20.43
N LEU A 101 -21.82 15.59 20.78
CA LEU A 101 -20.74 14.80 20.21
C LEU A 101 -20.50 13.48 20.95
N LEU A 102 -21.05 13.31 22.16
CA LEU A 102 -20.80 12.11 22.96
C LEU A 102 -21.19 10.81 22.26
N PRO A 103 -22.36 10.67 21.60
CA PRO A 103 -22.66 9.46 20.86
C PRO A 103 -21.57 9.16 19.83
N HIS A 104 -21.16 10.13 19.02
CA HIS A 104 -20.16 9.94 17.95
C HIS A 104 -18.76 9.65 18.47
N ILE A 105 -18.36 10.27 19.58
CA ILE A 105 -17.08 9.96 20.25
C ILE A 105 -17.12 8.53 20.76
N LEU A 106 -18.15 8.17 21.55
CA LEU A 106 -18.27 6.84 22.14
C LEU A 106 -18.48 5.75 21.12
N GLY A 107 -19.16 6.10 20.03
CA GLY A 107 -18.99 5.53 18.72
C GLY A 107 -17.51 5.42 18.48
N TYR A 108 -16.89 6.34 17.76
CA TYR A 108 -15.51 6.28 17.27
C TYR A 108 -14.49 5.45 18.10
N LEU A 109 -14.51 5.53 19.43
CA LEU A 109 -13.73 4.66 20.33
C LEU A 109 -13.90 3.14 20.14
N ALA A 110 -15.07 2.64 19.75
CA ALA A 110 -15.35 1.22 19.55
C ALA A 110 -14.92 0.66 18.18
N VAL A 111 -14.40 1.48 17.25
CA VAL A 111 -13.85 0.97 15.99
C VAL A 111 -12.57 0.15 16.23
N GLU A 112 -12.47 -1.02 15.59
CA GLU A 112 -11.30 -1.91 15.60
C GLU A 112 -10.85 -2.31 14.18
N ASP A 113 -9.94 -1.56 13.58
CA ASP A 113 -9.58 -1.77 12.17
C ASP A 113 -8.44 -2.77 11.97
N ILE A 114 -7.53 -2.88 12.94
CA ILE A 114 -6.34 -3.74 12.78
C ILE A 114 -6.69 -5.23 12.82
N ASN A 115 -7.71 -5.63 13.58
CA ASN A 115 -8.10 -7.03 13.74
C ASN A 115 -8.83 -7.60 12.52
N ASN A 116 -9.44 -6.72 11.73
CA ASN A 116 -10.20 -7.05 10.53
C ASN A 116 -9.39 -6.85 9.24
N TYR A 117 -8.16 -6.32 9.34
CA TYR A 117 -7.31 -6.12 8.19
C TYR A 117 -6.88 -7.46 7.57
N ILE A 118 -7.02 -7.55 6.25
CA ILE A 118 -6.62 -8.72 5.46
C ILE A 118 -5.56 -8.27 4.49
N SER A 119 -4.31 -8.64 4.75
CA SER A 119 -3.19 -8.37 3.85
C SER A 119 -3.24 -9.27 2.62
N GLU A 120 -3.02 -8.67 1.44
CA GLU A 120 -2.89 -9.38 0.17
C GLU A 120 -1.52 -10.07 0.00
N THR A 121 -0.54 -9.74 0.84
CA THR A 121 0.83 -10.29 0.77
C THR A 121 0.88 -11.82 0.81
N ASN A 122 -0.09 -12.45 1.48
CA ASN A 122 -0.28 -13.91 1.49
C ASN A 122 -0.44 -14.52 0.11
N HIS A 123 -1.21 -13.85 -0.74
CA HIS A 123 -1.48 -14.33 -2.08
C HIS A 123 -0.18 -14.37 -2.89
N HIS A 124 0.68 -13.36 -2.71
CA HIS A 124 1.94 -13.24 -3.43
C HIS A 124 3.01 -14.22 -2.94
N ILE A 125 3.08 -14.51 -1.63
CA ILE A 125 4.02 -15.52 -1.11
C ILE A 125 3.70 -16.91 -1.64
N SER A 126 2.42 -17.28 -1.72
CA SER A 126 2.04 -18.61 -2.22
C SER A 126 2.54 -18.87 -3.66
N ASN A 127 2.78 -17.79 -4.41
CA ASN A 127 3.26 -17.78 -5.78
C ASN A 127 4.75 -17.44 -5.91
N LEU A 128 5.47 -17.17 -4.81
CA LEU A 128 6.87 -16.75 -4.84
C LEU A 128 7.79 -17.93 -5.21
N LYS A 129 8.03 -18.08 -6.52
CA LYS A 129 9.03 -19.01 -7.05
C LYS A 129 10.38 -18.31 -7.12
N TYR A 130 11.39 -18.89 -6.49
CA TYR A 130 12.73 -18.31 -6.45
C TYR A 130 13.81 -19.37 -6.62
N ASN A 131 14.97 -18.96 -7.12
CA ASN A 131 16.11 -19.84 -7.30
C ASN A 131 16.94 -19.93 -6.01
N ILE A 132 16.91 -21.09 -5.35
CA ILE A 132 17.66 -21.33 -4.09
C ILE A 132 19.19 -21.17 -4.26
N ASN A 133 19.71 -21.37 -5.48
CA ASN A 133 21.13 -21.20 -5.79
C ASN A 133 21.48 -19.74 -6.11
N ASN A 134 20.49 -18.87 -6.28
CA ASN A 134 20.71 -17.42 -6.36
C ASN A 134 20.67 -16.87 -4.92
N PRO A 135 21.82 -16.47 -4.34
CA PRO A 135 21.88 -16.06 -2.93
C PRO A 135 21.04 -14.81 -2.64
N LYS A 136 20.87 -13.91 -3.63
CA LYS A 136 20.03 -12.72 -3.49
C LYS A 136 18.56 -13.09 -3.33
N GLN A 137 18.06 -13.94 -4.23
CA GLN A 137 16.67 -14.41 -4.20
C GLN A 137 16.41 -15.26 -2.96
N ASN A 138 17.31 -16.20 -2.63
CA ASN A 138 17.14 -17.07 -1.48
C ASN A 138 17.07 -16.29 -0.15
N GLU A 139 17.96 -15.32 0.04
CA GLU A 139 17.96 -14.49 1.25
C GLU A 139 16.71 -13.60 1.32
N LEU A 140 16.37 -12.91 0.24
CA LEU A 140 15.20 -12.05 0.19
C LEU A 140 13.89 -12.83 0.43
N SER A 141 13.73 -14.00 -0.18
CA SER A 141 12.54 -14.84 -0.01
C SER A 141 12.35 -15.30 1.45
N LYS A 142 13.45 -15.58 2.18
CA LYS A 142 13.36 -15.90 3.61
C LYS A 142 12.88 -14.72 4.44
N GLN A 143 13.40 -13.53 4.17
CA GLN A 143 12.98 -12.31 4.88
C GLN A 143 11.52 -11.95 4.55
N ILE A 144 11.10 -12.08 3.30
CA ILE A 144 9.71 -11.93 2.87
C ILE A 144 8.80 -12.91 3.62
N THR A 145 9.19 -14.20 3.68
CA THR A 145 8.43 -15.22 4.41
C THR A 145 8.32 -14.89 5.90
N SER A 146 9.41 -14.43 6.52
CA SER A 146 9.41 -14.02 7.92
C SER A 146 8.48 -12.83 8.17
N TYR A 147 8.52 -11.82 7.30
CA TYR A 147 7.65 -10.65 7.37
C TYR A 147 6.17 -11.04 7.30
N VAL A 148 5.77 -11.84 6.31
CA VAL A 148 4.36 -12.24 6.16
C VAL A 148 3.85 -13.05 7.35
N ASN A 149 4.66 -13.96 7.87
CA ASN A 149 4.30 -14.69 9.09
C ASN A 149 4.07 -13.77 10.30
N LEU A 150 4.80 -12.65 10.37
CA LEU A 150 4.66 -11.67 11.43
C LEU A 150 3.35 -10.89 11.30
N ILE A 151 3.08 -10.30 10.13
CA ILE A 151 1.88 -9.46 9.91
C ILE A 151 0.57 -10.26 9.92
N ASN A 152 0.62 -11.56 9.61
CA ASN A 152 -0.55 -12.44 9.70
C ASN A 152 -0.94 -12.85 11.11
N LYS A 153 -0.11 -12.53 12.10
CA LYS A 153 -0.41 -12.88 13.48
C LYS A 153 -1.57 -12.01 13.96
N LYS A 154 -2.79 -12.56 13.86
CA LYS A 154 -3.99 -11.91 14.39
C LYS A 154 -3.85 -11.72 15.88
N MET A 155 -4.14 -10.51 16.34
CA MET A 155 -4.25 -10.22 17.75
C MET A 155 -5.73 -10.39 18.15
N ASP A 156 -6.06 -11.51 18.79
CA ASP A 156 -7.39 -11.72 19.34
C ASP A 156 -7.44 -11.16 20.77
N LEU A 157 -7.97 -9.94 20.92
CA LEU A 157 -8.15 -9.33 22.24
C LEU A 157 -9.59 -9.46 22.78
N GLY A 158 -10.57 -9.86 21.96
CA GLY A 158 -11.93 -10.22 22.41
C GLY A 158 -12.75 -9.13 23.12
N LEU A 159 -12.68 -7.85 22.71
CA LEU A 159 -13.27 -6.72 23.49
C LEU A 159 -14.20 -5.78 22.73
N VAL A 160 -14.38 -6.01 21.42
CA VAL A 160 -15.29 -5.28 20.52
C VAL A 160 -16.66 -5.02 21.16
N ASP A 161 -17.09 -5.94 22.03
CA ASP A 161 -18.41 -5.98 22.64
C ASP A 161 -18.55 -5.16 23.94
N ARG A 162 -17.66 -4.22 24.30
CA ARG A 162 -17.84 -3.50 25.58
C ARG A 162 -18.56 -2.16 25.52
N ILE A 163 -18.46 -1.40 24.43
CA ILE A 163 -19.17 -0.12 24.28
C ILE A 163 -20.48 -0.33 23.53
N ASN A 164 -20.42 -1.05 22.41
CA ASN A 164 -21.56 -1.33 21.54
C ASN A 164 -22.77 -1.92 22.30
N PRO A 165 -22.62 -3.00 23.09
CA PRO A 165 -23.69 -3.51 23.96
C PRO A 165 -24.27 -2.53 24.98
N LEU A 166 -23.52 -1.50 25.41
CA LEU A 166 -24.05 -0.51 26.35
C LEU A 166 -25.08 0.40 25.68
N PHE A 167 -24.89 0.75 24.41
CA PHE A 167 -25.87 1.52 23.64
C PHE A 167 -27.22 0.78 23.63
N TYR A 168 -27.20 -0.52 23.33
CA TYR A 168 -28.40 -1.36 23.41
C TYR A 168 -28.96 -1.50 24.84
N GLU A 169 -28.09 -1.62 25.86
CA GLU A 169 -28.50 -1.73 27.27
C GLU A 169 -29.26 -0.49 27.76
N ILE A 170 -28.85 0.70 27.32
CA ILE A 170 -29.46 1.98 27.71
C ILE A 170 -30.54 2.46 26.72
N GLY A 171 -30.84 1.66 25.68
CA GLY A 171 -31.90 1.97 24.71
C GLY A 171 -31.54 3.08 23.72
N ILE A 172 -30.25 3.36 23.50
CA ILE A 172 -29.76 4.38 22.58
C ILE A 172 -29.21 3.69 21.33
N ALA A 173 -29.52 4.21 20.15
CA ALA A 173 -29.02 3.67 18.89
C ALA A 173 -27.51 3.91 18.74
N GLU A 174 -26.79 2.92 18.22
CA GLU A 174 -25.37 3.04 17.91
C GLU A 174 -25.16 4.07 16.79
N PRO A 175 -24.20 5.00 16.96
CA PRO A 175 -23.92 6.01 15.95
C PRO A 175 -23.40 5.37 14.66
N SER A 176 -23.66 6.01 13.52
CA SER A 176 -22.93 5.72 12.29
C SER A 176 -21.48 6.19 12.42
N TRP A 177 -20.59 5.47 11.75
CA TRP A 177 -19.14 5.64 11.87
C TRP A 177 -18.61 6.24 10.58
N ASN A 178 -18.45 7.56 10.54
CA ASN A 178 -17.71 8.23 9.47
C ASN A 178 -16.73 9.23 10.08
N PHE A 179 -15.43 8.92 10.02
CA PHE A 179 -14.38 9.77 10.60
C PHE A 179 -14.37 11.18 10.01
N ASN A 180 -14.73 11.31 8.72
CA ASN A 180 -14.83 12.61 8.06
C ASN A 180 -15.97 13.49 8.59
N GLU A 181 -16.92 12.92 9.35
CA GLU A 181 -18.10 13.62 9.87
C GLU A 181 -17.96 14.10 11.32
N ILE A 182 -16.99 13.58 12.10
CA ILE A 182 -16.78 14.01 13.49
C ILE A 182 -16.34 15.48 13.58
N VAL A 183 -15.72 16.00 12.52
CA VAL A 183 -15.23 17.39 12.42
C VAL A 183 -16.32 18.35 11.91
N ASN A 184 -17.46 17.85 11.41
CA ASN A 184 -18.51 18.68 10.82
C ASN A 184 -19.90 18.35 11.40
N VAL A 185 -20.20 18.96 12.56
CA VAL A 185 -21.45 18.80 13.34
C VAL A 185 -22.73 18.98 12.50
N ASN A 186 -22.65 19.69 11.38
CA ASN A 186 -23.80 20.01 10.52
C ASN A 186 -24.28 18.84 9.62
N GLY A 187 -23.52 17.75 9.52
CA GLY A 187 -23.85 16.59 8.67
C GLY A 187 -24.26 15.33 9.45
N ILE A 188 -24.31 15.41 10.77
CA ILE A 188 -24.56 14.27 11.65
C ILE A 188 -26.04 13.85 11.57
N ASP A 189 -26.30 12.56 11.40
CA ASP A 189 -27.63 11.94 11.56
C ASP A 189 -28.17 12.23 12.97
N ASN A 190 -28.95 13.30 13.11
CA ASN A 190 -29.37 13.81 14.42
C ASN A 190 -30.68 13.17 14.90
N TYR A 191 -30.71 11.83 14.97
CA TYR A 191 -31.85 11.08 15.52
C TYR A 191 -31.81 10.95 17.05
N TYR A 192 -30.77 11.48 17.71
CA TYR A 192 -30.66 11.49 19.17
C TYR A 192 -31.52 12.58 19.80
N SER A 193 -32.25 12.21 20.85
CA SER A 193 -33.02 13.13 21.68
C SER A 193 -32.13 13.79 22.75
N GLN A 194 -32.64 14.86 23.36
CA GLN A 194 -31.98 15.48 24.53
C GLN A 194 -31.85 14.52 25.72
N ASP A 195 -32.78 13.58 25.85
CA ASP A 195 -32.73 12.54 26.88
C ASP A 195 -31.60 11.53 26.59
N ASP A 196 -31.37 11.18 25.31
CA ASP A 196 -30.26 10.31 24.91
C ASP A 196 -28.91 10.95 25.23
N TYR A 197 -28.74 12.22 24.87
CA TYR A 197 -27.53 12.99 25.19
C TYR A 197 -27.28 13.05 26.70
N SER A 198 -28.32 13.37 27.48
CA SER A 198 -28.23 13.43 28.95
C SER A 198 -27.88 12.07 29.55
N THR A 199 -28.49 11.00 29.05
CA THR A 199 -28.21 9.63 29.49
C THR A 199 -26.76 9.22 29.23
N LEU A 200 -26.22 9.54 28.05
CA LEU A 200 -24.81 9.29 27.72
C LEU A 200 -23.87 10.14 28.57
N TYR A 201 -24.23 11.41 28.81
CA TYR A 201 -23.46 12.31 29.67
C TYR A 201 -23.36 11.78 31.10
N ASP A 202 -24.44 11.25 31.66
CA ASP A 202 -24.39 10.62 32.98
C ASP A 202 -23.61 9.30 32.95
N LEU A 203 -23.82 8.49 31.91
CA LEU A 203 -23.14 7.21 31.72
C LEU A 203 -21.62 7.37 31.77
N VAL A 204 -21.05 8.31 31.01
CA VAL A 204 -19.59 8.49 30.93
C VAL A 204 -18.95 8.85 32.27
N ARG A 205 -19.73 9.36 33.23
CA ARG A 205 -19.26 9.72 34.59
C ARG A 205 -19.40 8.59 35.60
N THR A 206 -20.10 7.50 35.25
CA THR A 206 -20.27 6.37 36.17
C THR A 206 -18.95 5.64 36.40
N SER A 207 -18.75 5.12 37.62
CA SER A 207 -17.56 4.31 37.94
C SER A 207 -17.44 3.08 37.02
N ARG A 208 -18.57 2.48 36.63
CA ARG A 208 -18.60 1.33 35.69
C ARG A 208 -18.03 1.74 34.33
N PHE A 209 -18.50 2.85 33.76
CA PHE A 209 -18.04 3.31 32.45
C PHE A 209 -16.58 3.78 32.46
N GLN A 210 -16.17 4.47 33.54
CA GLN A 210 -14.77 4.88 33.74
C GLN A 210 -13.81 3.67 33.79
N VAL A 211 -14.24 2.52 34.32
CA VAL A 211 -13.47 1.26 34.23
C VAL A 211 -13.41 0.77 32.79
N ILE A 212 -14.51 0.82 32.04
CA ILE A 212 -14.55 0.43 30.62
C ILE A 212 -13.61 1.29 29.78
N LEU A 213 -13.60 2.60 29.97
CA LEU A 213 -12.68 3.52 29.30
C LEU A 213 -11.20 3.21 29.63
N LYS A 214 -10.87 2.97 30.90
CA LYS A 214 -9.50 2.59 31.31
C LYS A 214 -9.07 1.27 30.67
N THR A 215 -9.96 0.29 30.66
CA THR A 215 -9.74 -1.00 30.01
C THR A 215 -9.52 -0.80 28.50
N LEU A 216 -10.42 -0.08 27.83
CA LEU A 216 -10.29 0.22 26.40
C LEU A 216 -8.98 0.93 26.08
N ARG A 217 -8.58 1.92 26.88
CA ARG A 217 -7.29 2.62 26.75
C ARG A 217 -6.11 1.66 26.76
N SER A 218 -6.06 0.73 27.72
CA SER A 218 -5.00 -0.27 27.80
C SER A 218 -4.90 -1.10 26.52
N TYR A 219 -6.04 -1.45 25.92
CA TYR A 219 -6.06 -2.18 24.66
C TYR A 219 -5.66 -1.32 23.47
N LYS A 220 -6.12 -0.06 23.40
CA LYS A 220 -5.70 0.89 22.37
C LYS A 220 -4.19 1.09 22.38
N ILE A 221 -3.54 1.12 23.54
CA ILE A 221 -2.06 1.16 23.63
C ILE A 221 -1.42 -0.09 23.02
N SER A 222 -1.99 -1.29 23.26
CA SER A 222 -1.51 -2.51 22.63
C SER A 222 -1.71 -2.48 21.11
N TYR A 223 -2.89 -2.05 20.63
CA TYR A 223 -3.17 -1.90 19.20
C TYR A 223 -2.24 -0.88 18.53
N LEU A 224 -1.97 0.25 19.20
CA LEU A 224 -1.06 1.29 18.71
C LEU A 224 0.33 0.70 18.50
N SER A 225 0.87 0.04 19.52
CA SER A 225 2.18 -0.62 19.44
C SER A 225 2.23 -1.64 18.30
N THR A 226 1.19 -2.46 18.12
CA THR A 226 1.11 -3.40 17.00
C THR A 226 1.09 -2.70 15.64
N ALA A 227 0.26 -1.67 15.47
CA ALA A 227 0.18 -0.88 14.25
C ALA A 227 1.53 -0.25 13.89
N SER A 228 2.18 0.42 14.86
CA SER A 228 3.49 1.04 14.69
C SER A 228 4.56 0.00 14.30
N ASN A 229 4.55 -1.18 14.92
CA ASN A 229 5.49 -2.26 14.57
C ASN A 229 5.27 -2.75 13.14
N TYR A 230 4.01 -3.02 12.74
CA TYR A 230 3.71 -3.47 11.38
C TYR A 230 4.02 -2.40 10.33
N TYR A 231 3.76 -1.13 10.63
CA TYR A 231 4.19 -0.01 9.80
C TYR A 231 5.72 0.02 9.62
N ALA A 232 6.48 -0.06 10.72
CA ALA A 232 7.94 -0.05 10.68
C ALA A 232 8.54 -1.27 9.95
N ASP A 233 7.94 -2.45 10.13
CA ASP A 233 8.34 -3.68 9.44
C ASP A 233 8.04 -3.60 7.93
N GLY A 234 6.88 -3.02 7.55
CA GLY A 234 6.52 -2.75 6.17
C GLY A 234 7.52 -1.83 5.47
N LEU A 235 7.88 -0.71 6.10
CA LEU A 235 8.94 0.17 5.61
C LEU A 235 10.29 -0.55 5.47
N SER A 236 10.63 -1.40 6.46
CA SER A 236 11.89 -2.13 6.49
C SER A 236 12.00 -3.16 5.37
N ILE A 237 10.95 -3.96 5.13
CA ILE A 237 10.94 -4.95 4.05
C ILE A 237 10.91 -4.27 2.68
N MET A 238 10.18 -3.16 2.52
CA MET A 238 10.20 -2.36 1.29
C MET A 238 11.61 -1.83 0.97
N LYS A 239 12.29 -1.28 1.98
CA LYS A 239 13.67 -0.80 1.84
C LYS A 239 14.64 -1.93 1.47
N LEU A 240 14.47 -3.11 2.09
CA LEU A 240 15.25 -4.29 1.76
C LEU A 240 15.03 -4.71 0.30
N ILE A 241 13.78 -4.77 -0.16
CA ILE A 241 13.44 -5.12 -1.55
C ILE A 241 14.15 -4.16 -2.51
N LYS A 242 14.02 -2.85 -2.30
CA LYS A 242 14.71 -1.83 -3.13
C LYS A 242 16.24 -1.94 -3.08
N THR A 243 16.81 -2.41 -1.97
CA THR A 243 18.26 -2.65 -1.87
C THR A 243 18.72 -3.79 -2.77
N TYR A 244 17.93 -4.86 -2.88
CA TYR A 244 18.26 -6.01 -3.73
C TYR A 244 17.84 -5.81 -5.19
N TYR A 245 16.70 -5.12 -5.41
CA TYR A 245 16.03 -4.90 -6.68
C TYR A 245 15.55 -3.44 -6.79
N PRO A 246 16.43 -2.49 -7.14
CA PRO A 246 16.11 -1.05 -7.15
C PRO A 246 15.01 -0.66 -8.14
N ASN A 247 14.85 -1.45 -9.21
CA ASN A 247 13.90 -1.20 -10.29
C ASN A 247 12.47 -1.71 -10.01
N VAL A 248 12.20 -2.27 -8.83
CA VAL A 248 10.82 -2.69 -8.45
C VAL A 248 9.91 -1.45 -8.42
N LYS A 249 8.77 -1.47 -9.10
CA LYS A 249 7.95 -0.27 -9.31
C LYS A 249 6.78 -0.17 -8.34
N LEU A 250 6.32 1.07 -8.15
CA LEU A 250 5.02 1.33 -7.53
C LEU A 250 3.95 1.43 -8.62
N LEU A 251 2.92 0.61 -8.49
CA LEU A 251 1.86 0.45 -9.47
C LEU A 251 0.58 1.10 -8.95
N TYR A 252 0.28 2.28 -9.49
CA TYR A 252 -1.01 2.95 -9.31
C TYR A 252 -1.75 3.02 -10.64
N GLN A 253 -3.08 3.07 -10.59
CA GLN A 253 -3.95 3.09 -11.77
C GLN A 253 -5.00 4.17 -11.60
N ASP A 254 -5.36 4.80 -12.72
CA ASP A 254 -6.41 5.81 -12.80
C ASP A 254 -6.24 6.92 -11.75
N VAL A 255 -5.02 7.45 -11.63
CA VAL A 255 -4.72 8.56 -10.74
C VAL A 255 -5.31 9.84 -11.33
N GLY A 256 -6.05 10.59 -10.52
CA GLY A 256 -6.66 11.84 -10.92
C GLY A 256 -6.72 12.85 -9.80
N ILE A 257 -6.99 14.10 -10.15
CA ILE A 257 -7.16 15.24 -9.24
C ILE A 257 -8.62 15.67 -9.20
N ILE A 258 -9.15 15.94 -8.01
CA ILE A 258 -10.54 16.36 -7.78
C ILE A 258 -10.60 17.49 -6.76
N GLY A 259 -11.62 18.34 -6.85
CA GLY A 259 -11.93 19.30 -5.79
C GLY A 259 -12.62 20.57 -6.29
N THR A 260 -12.92 21.46 -5.35
CA THR A 260 -13.67 22.71 -5.59
C THR A 260 -12.93 23.69 -6.51
N SER A 261 -11.60 23.59 -6.63
CA SER A 261 -10.83 24.35 -7.62
C SER A 261 -11.11 23.93 -9.07
N ILE A 262 -11.75 22.79 -9.28
CA ILE A 262 -12.06 22.22 -10.60
C ILE A 262 -13.58 22.16 -10.78
N ASN A 263 -14.20 21.01 -10.46
CA ASN A 263 -15.61 20.71 -10.65
C ASN A 263 -16.35 20.34 -9.34
N GLY A 264 -15.69 20.45 -8.18
CA GLY A 264 -16.21 20.00 -6.89
C GLY A 264 -15.76 18.59 -6.51
N TYR A 265 -16.39 18.03 -5.47
CA TYR A 265 -16.20 16.65 -5.01
C TYR A 265 -17.44 15.79 -5.34
N ASP A 266 -17.52 14.56 -4.81
CA ASP A 266 -18.61 13.63 -5.13
C ASP A 266 -19.99 14.13 -4.65
N ASP A 267 -20.04 15.04 -3.68
CA ASP A 267 -21.26 15.67 -3.16
C ASP A 267 -22.03 16.44 -4.26
N VAL A 268 -21.33 16.95 -5.26
CA VAL A 268 -21.92 17.59 -6.44
C VAL A 268 -21.87 16.69 -7.69
N GLY A 269 -21.56 15.40 -7.52
CA GLY A 269 -21.45 14.43 -8.61
C GLY A 269 -20.18 14.56 -9.45
N ALA A 270 -19.15 15.26 -8.96
CA ALA A 270 -17.90 15.41 -9.68
C ALA A 270 -17.11 14.10 -9.77
N LYS A 271 -16.23 14.03 -10.78
CA LYS A 271 -15.25 12.96 -10.98
C LYS A 271 -13.85 13.57 -11.07
N SER A 272 -12.85 12.75 -10.77
CA SER A 272 -11.45 13.13 -10.90
C SER A 272 -11.13 13.49 -12.34
N THR A 273 -10.37 14.57 -12.50
CA THR A 273 -9.67 14.86 -13.76
C THR A 273 -8.46 13.94 -13.84
N PRO A 274 -8.32 13.08 -14.87
CA PRO A 274 -7.21 12.14 -14.96
C PRO A 274 -5.85 12.83 -15.07
N LEU A 275 -4.84 12.28 -14.39
CA LEU A 275 -3.43 12.61 -14.62
C LEU A 275 -2.83 11.60 -15.61
N ILE A 276 -1.79 12.02 -16.32
CA ILE A 276 -1.03 11.18 -17.25
C ILE A 276 0.19 10.64 -16.52
N GLN A 277 0.39 9.32 -16.55
CA GLN A 277 1.64 8.73 -16.03
C GLN A 277 2.79 9.02 -17.00
N THR A 278 3.72 9.89 -16.61
CA THR A 278 4.88 10.29 -17.43
C THR A 278 6.11 9.46 -17.13
N ASP A 279 6.21 8.90 -15.91
CA ASP A 279 7.28 7.99 -15.50
C ASP A 279 6.69 6.82 -14.69
N ILE A 280 6.70 5.62 -15.30
CA ILE A 280 6.22 4.39 -14.65
C ILE A 280 7.19 3.87 -13.59
N GLU A 281 8.49 4.13 -13.71
CA GLU A 281 9.51 3.64 -12.78
C GLU A 281 9.44 4.41 -11.46
N ASN A 282 9.25 5.72 -11.54
CA ASN A 282 9.18 6.63 -10.39
C ASN A 282 7.74 7.02 -10.01
N SER A 283 6.74 6.44 -10.67
CA SER A 283 5.32 6.73 -10.45
C SER A 283 5.00 8.24 -10.46
N ILE A 284 5.45 8.91 -11.53
CA ILE A 284 5.20 10.34 -11.75
C ILE A 284 3.97 10.50 -12.64
N TRP A 285 3.06 11.34 -12.16
CA TRP A 285 1.77 11.64 -12.77
C TRP A 285 1.66 13.15 -12.97
N GLU A 286 1.25 13.57 -14.16
CA GLU A 286 1.26 14.98 -14.54
C GLU A 286 -0.06 15.39 -15.21
N VAL A 287 -0.45 16.66 -15.03
CA VAL A 287 -1.56 17.28 -15.78
C VAL A 287 -1.39 18.79 -15.82
N ASP A 288 -1.74 19.40 -16.94
CA ASP A 288 -1.86 20.85 -17.07
C ASP A 288 -3.31 21.26 -16.87
N LEU A 289 -3.59 22.12 -15.86
CA LEU A 289 -4.94 22.58 -15.54
C LEU A 289 -4.96 24.04 -15.15
N TYR A 290 -6.04 24.71 -15.55
CA TYR A 290 -6.49 25.92 -14.87
C TYR A 290 -7.21 25.52 -13.58
N LEU A 291 -6.78 26.07 -12.45
CA LEU A 291 -7.40 25.89 -11.15
C LEU A 291 -7.98 27.20 -10.65
N LYS A 292 -9.23 27.17 -10.16
CA LYS A 292 -9.84 28.27 -9.42
C LYS A 292 -9.34 28.27 -7.97
N LYS A 293 -9.53 29.39 -7.27
CA LYS A 293 -9.35 29.41 -5.82
C LYS A 293 -10.31 28.40 -5.17
N GLY A 294 -9.77 27.50 -4.36
CA GLY A 294 -10.54 26.38 -3.80
C GLY A 294 -9.60 25.32 -3.22
N THR A 295 -10.05 24.09 -3.18
CA THR A 295 -9.26 22.95 -2.70
C THR A 295 -9.20 21.82 -3.71
N VAL A 296 -8.16 20.99 -3.60
CA VAL A 296 -7.99 19.75 -4.38
C VAL A 296 -7.46 18.59 -3.53
N LYS A 297 -7.68 17.36 -4.00
CA LYS A 297 -7.02 16.13 -3.58
C LYS A 297 -6.73 15.25 -4.79
N PHE A 298 -5.79 14.33 -4.64
CA PHE A 298 -5.52 13.28 -5.62
C PHE A 298 -6.16 11.97 -5.18
N ARG A 299 -6.63 11.16 -6.12
CA ARG A 299 -7.18 9.82 -5.81
C ARG A 299 -7.07 8.86 -6.99
N CYS A 300 -7.01 7.57 -6.67
CA CYS A 300 -7.09 6.49 -7.66
C CYS A 300 -8.53 6.08 -7.94
N ARG A 301 -8.83 5.71 -9.19
CA ARG A 301 -10.07 4.99 -9.58
C ARG A 301 -11.37 5.67 -9.15
N ASP A 302 -11.37 7.01 -9.05
CA ASP A 302 -12.50 7.78 -8.51
C ASP A 302 -12.99 7.32 -7.12
N SER A 303 -12.07 6.82 -6.29
CA SER A 303 -12.36 6.25 -4.97
C SER A 303 -11.60 6.96 -3.86
N TRP A 304 -12.23 7.14 -2.70
CA TRP A 304 -11.56 7.65 -1.50
C TRP A 304 -10.70 6.61 -0.80
N ASN A 305 -10.70 5.35 -1.22
CA ASN A 305 -9.90 4.30 -0.55
C ASN A 305 -8.38 4.46 -0.76
N GLN A 306 -7.98 5.22 -1.77
CA GLN A 306 -6.57 5.50 -2.06
C GLN A 306 -6.47 6.92 -2.61
N ASN A 307 -6.16 7.85 -1.72
CA ASN A 307 -6.15 9.26 -2.00
C ASN A 307 -4.99 9.94 -1.28
N TRP A 308 -4.57 11.09 -1.82
CA TRP A 308 -3.50 11.89 -1.27
C TRP A 308 -3.90 13.34 -1.19
N GLY A 309 -3.44 13.99 -0.12
CA GLY A 309 -3.64 15.40 0.14
C GLY A 309 -2.39 16.03 0.74
N GLY A 310 -2.58 17.17 1.39
CA GLY A 310 -1.55 17.86 2.13
C GLY A 310 -1.94 19.31 2.40
N THR A 311 -1.21 19.95 3.33
CA THR A 311 -1.55 21.30 3.81
C THR A 311 -0.68 22.40 3.21
N SER A 312 0.29 22.05 2.35
CA SER A 312 1.27 22.98 1.79
C SER A 312 0.98 23.28 0.31
N PHE A 313 1.28 24.51 -0.12
CA PHE A 313 1.15 24.95 -1.50
C PHE A 313 2.25 25.98 -1.79
N PRO A 314 2.89 25.99 -2.98
CA PRO A 314 2.57 25.19 -4.18
C PRO A 314 3.21 23.81 -4.23
N ASN A 315 3.97 23.39 -3.22
CA ASN A 315 4.52 22.04 -3.14
C ASN A 315 4.38 21.50 -1.72
N GLY A 316 4.41 20.18 -1.58
CA GLY A 316 4.25 19.52 -0.30
C GLY A 316 4.40 18.01 -0.40
N THR A 317 4.28 17.37 0.76
CA THR A 317 4.22 15.90 0.88
C THR A 317 2.83 15.43 0.46
N ALA A 318 2.76 14.44 -0.43
CA ALA A 318 1.54 13.74 -0.78
C ALA A 318 1.20 12.74 0.33
N GLU A 319 0.44 13.21 1.32
CA GLU A 319 0.06 12.43 2.49
C GLU A 319 -1.14 11.55 2.17
N THR A 320 -1.01 10.23 2.38
CA THR A 320 -2.14 9.30 2.26
C THR A 320 -3.25 9.71 3.22
N ASP A 321 -4.48 9.79 2.72
CA ASP A 321 -5.64 10.32 3.44
C ASP A 321 -5.45 11.76 3.97
N GLY A 322 -4.44 12.49 3.47
CA GLY A 322 -4.12 13.84 3.92
C GLY A 322 -5.22 14.86 3.61
N ASP A 323 -5.11 16.03 4.24
CA ASP A 323 -6.08 17.12 4.11
C ASP A 323 -6.22 17.64 2.68
N ASN A 324 -7.32 18.36 2.44
CA ASN A 324 -7.56 19.09 1.19
C ASN A 324 -6.47 20.17 0.97
N ILE A 325 -5.80 20.13 -0.18
CA ILE A 325 -4.76 21.10 -0.56
C ILE A 325 -5.46 22.41 -0.98
N LEU A 326 -5.13 23.52 -0.33
CA LEU A 326 -5.67 24.84 -0.66
C LEU A 326 -4.93 25.45 -1.86
N ILE A 327 -5.66 25.90 -2.87
CA ILE A 327 -5.13 26.35 -4.16
C ILE A 327 -5.39 27.83 -4.40
N GLU A 328 -4.36 28.53 -4.88
CA GLU A 328 -4.50 29.86 -5.49
C GLU A 328 -4.84 29.76 -6.98
N GLU A 329 -5.66 30.69 -7.48
CA GLU A 329 -6.09 30.67 -8.88
C GLU A 329 -4.94 30.83 -9.87
N GLY A 330 -4.94 30.03 -10.94
CA GLY A 330 -3.94 30.11 -12.00
C GLY A 330 -3.88 28.88 -12.90
N ASN A 331 -3.05 28.98 -13.95
CA ASN A 331 -2.66 27.85 -14.79
C ASN A 331 -1.45 27.14 -14.16
N TYR A 332 -1.54 25.82 -13.99
CA TYR A 332 -0.49 25.01 -13.38
C TYR A 332 -0.17 23.79 -14.22
N HIS A 333 1.12 23.50 -14.31
CA HIS A 333 1.63 22.17 -14.58
C HIS A 333 1.77 21.45 -13.24
N ILE A 334 0.94 20.44 -13.01
CA ILE A 334 0.83 19.74 -11.73
C ILE A 334 1.60 18.43 -11.84
N VAL A 335 2.51 18.20 -10.90
CA VAL A 335 3.31 16.98 -10.81
C VAL A 335 3.01 16.29 -9.50
N LEU A 336 2.66 15.00 -9.57
CA LEU A 336 2.49 14.12 -8.42
C LEU A 336 3.50 12.96 -8.54
N ASN A 337 4.44 12.87 -7.61
CA ASN A 337 5.40 11.78 -7.53
C ASN A 337 5.06 10.90 -6.32
N LEU A 338 4.48 9.73 -6.60
CA LEU A 338 4.04 8.78 -5.57
C LEU A 338 5.17 7.88 -5.05
N SER A 339 6.34 7.84 -5.72
CA SER A 339 7.52 7.14 -5.17
C SER A 339 8.24 7.93 -4.09
N GLU A 340 8.21 9.26 -4.19
CA GLU A 340 8.78 10.18 -3.20
C GLU A 340 7.72 10.78 -2.27
N ASN A 341 6.44 10.42 -2.44
CA ASN A 341 5.29 11.00 -1.75
C ASN A 341 5.32 12.54 -1.76
N ARG A 342 5.43 13.17 -2.94
CA ARG A 342 5.45 14.63 -3.08
C ARG A 342 4.57 15.11 -4.23
N TYR A 343 4.06 16.32 -4.13
CA TYR A 343 3.41 17.02 -5.22
C TYR A 343 3.97 18.43 -5.41
N GLU A 344 3.76 18.98 -6.61
CA GLU A 344 4.16 20.33 -6.97
C GLU A 344 3.17 20.92 -7.99
N PHE A 345 2.80 22.18 -7.80
CA PHE A 345 1.97 22.98 -8.69
C PHE A 345 2.85 24.07 -9.31
N ILE A 346 3.38 23.81 -10.52
CA ILE A 346 4.28 24.72 -11.22
C ILE A 346 3.44 25.71 -12.02
N LYS A 347 3.48 27.00 -11.63
CA LYS A 347 2.71 28.04 -12.33
C LYS A 347 3.21 28.21 -13.77
N VAL A 348 2.28 28.25 -14.72
CA VAL A 348 2.57 28.45 -16.15
C VAL A 348 2.03 29.80 -16.55
N ASP A 349 2.89 30.68 -17.08
CA ASP A 349 2.47 31.98 -17.59
C ASP A 349 1.66 31.80 -18.87
N GLU A 350 0.54 32.53 -18.99
CA GLU A 350 -0.24 32.60 -20.23
C GLU A 350 0.64 33.23 -21.33
N LYS A 351 0.88 32.47 -22.41
CA LYS A 351 1.57 32.97 -23.60
C LYS A 351 0.66 33.78 -24.49
#